data_AF-A0A2G6JLV6-F1
#
_entry.id   AF-A0A2G6JLV6-F1
#
_cell.length_a   1.000
_cell.length_b   1.000
_cell.length_c   1.000
_cell.angle_alpha   90.00
_cell.angle_beta   90.00
_cell.angle_gamma   90.00
#
_symmetry.space_group_name_H-M   'P 1'
#
loop_
_entity.id
_entity.type
_entity.pdbx_description
1 polymer ?
#
loop_
_entity_poly.entity_id
_entity_poly.type
_entity_poly.pdbx_seq_one_letter_code
_entity_poly.pdbx_strand_id
1 'polypeptide(L)'
;MSEEDQNDDVERIRKRRSKRAQVESWIRGDLDRKPKAIADRVHRDDLGIGLTFGMTLVIFAFAGVGLDRLLGTAPLFLLVMAALGFVGGFIHLVETVSPGTLFPARKKVAREREAMRRAREAEQAAGRKEQAERDELMEEARCRLDQERHEQDGEKNP
;
A
#
# COMPACT_ATOMS: atom_id res chain seq x y z
N MET A 1 -45.54 47.82 10.20
CA MET A 1 -44.91 46.62 9.62
C MET A 1 -43.78 47.16 8.75
N SER A 2 -42.56 47.13 9.28
CA SER A 2 -41.43 47.92 8.78
C SER A 2 -40.71 47.15 7.67
N GLU A 3 -40.23 47.85 6.64
CA GLU A 3 -39.54 47.26 5.49
C GLU A 3 -38.29 46.43 5.88
N GLU A 4 -37.71 46.67 7.07
CA GLU A 4 -36.62 45.86 7.62
C GLU A 4 -37.02 44.40 7.90
N ASP A 5 -38.26 44.13 8.33
CA ASP A 5 -38.72 42.76 8.62
C ASP A 5 -38.83 41.90 7.34
N GLN A 6 -39.07 42.52 6.18
CA GLN A 6 -39.14 41.79 4.91
C GLN A 6 -37.77 41.35 4.40
N ASN A 7 -36.70 42.09 4.72
CA ASN A 7 -35.36 41.76 4.22
C ASN A 7 -34.75 40.54 4.96
N ASP A 8 -35.01 40.42 6.26
CA ASP A 8 -34.54 39.31 7.09
C ASP A 8 -35.16 37.95 6.69
N ASP A 9 -36.40 37.97 6.22
CA ASP A 9 -37.07 36.74 5.76
C ASP A 9 -36.54 36.26 4.41
N VAL A 10 -36.18 37.18 3.51
CA VAL A 10 -35.60 36.85 2.21
C VAL A 10 -34.23 36.19 2.40
N GLU A 11 -33.41 36.67 3.34
CA GLU A 11 -32.10 36.09 3.61
C GLU A 11 -32.20 34.69 4.23
N ARG A 12 -33.17 34.46 5.14
CA ARG A 12 -33.46 33.13 5.70
C ARG A 12 -33.89 32.13 4.63
N ILE A 13 -34.69 32.56 3.65
CA ILE A 13 -35.14 31.70 2.55
C ILE A 13 -33.97 31.31 1.64
N ARG A 14 -33.06 32.25 1.33
CA ARG A 14 -31.87 31.97 0.51
C ARG A 14 -30.93 30.97 1.17
N LYS A 15 -30.70 31.11 2.48
CA LYS A 15 -29.82 30.22 3.26
C LYS A 15 -30.35 28.79 3.33
N ARG A 16 -31.69 28.61 3.36
CA ARG A 16 -32.34 27.29 3.33
C ARG A 16 -32.22 26.60 1.97
N ARG A 17 -32.30 27.34 0.85
CA ARG A 17 -32.13 26.75 -0.50
C ARG A 17 -30.70 26.25 -0.75
N SER A 18 -29.68 26.97 -0.27
CA SER A 18 -28.27 26.54 -0.41
C SER A 18 -28.00 25.22 0.33
N LYS A 19 -28.52 25.06 1.55
CA LYS A 19 -28.38 23.80 2.30
C LYS A 19 -29.09 22.62 1.62
N ARG A 20 -30.26 22.84 1.02
CA ARG A 20 -30.97 21.76 0.29
C ARG A 20 -30.21 21.32 -0.96
N ALA A 21 -29.63 22.24 -1.72
CA ALA A 21 -28.82 21.90 -2.89
C ALA A 21 -27.56 21.08 -2.52
N GLN A 22 -26.93 21.37 -1.37
CA GLN A 22 -25.77 20.64 -0.89
C GLN A 22 -26.13 19.23 -0.36
N VAL A 23 -27.32 19.06 0.23
CA VAL A 23 -27.80 17.74 0.68
C VAL A 23 -28.23 16.88 -0.52
N GLU A 24 -28.89 17.47 -1.52
CA GLU A 24 -29.28 16.74 -2.72
C GLU A 24 -28.08 16.26 -3.55
N SER A 25 -26.98 17.01 -3.59
CA SER A 25 -25.75 16.53 -4.26
C SER A 25 -25.08 15.38 -3.50
N TRP A 26 -25.18 15.35 -2.17
CA TRP A 26 -24.68 14.24 -1.35
C TRP A 26 -25.50 12.96 -1.56
N ILE A 27 -26.83 13.07 -1.56
CA ILE A 27 -27.73 11.92 -1.76
C ILE A 27 -27.65 11.40 -3.20
N ARG A 28 -27.60 12.30 -4.20
CA ARG A 28 -27.55 11.90 -5.61
C ARG A 28 -26.18 11.33 -6.01
N GLY A 29 -25.10 11.75 -5.34
CA GLY A 29 -23.75 11.22 -5.56
C GLY A 29 -23.52 9.79 -5.04
N ASP A 30 -24.26 9.36 -4.01
CA ASP A 30 -24.07 8.03 -3.41
C ASP A 30 -24.90 6.91 -4.05
N LEU A 31 -25.97 7.23 -4.79
CA LEU A 31 -26.82 6.22 -5.44
C LEU A 31 -26.26 5.69 -6.79
N ASP A 32 -25.28 6.38 -7.39
CA ASP A 32 -24.58 5.91 -8.60
C ASP A 32 -23.24 5.22 -8.30
N ARG A 33 -22.88 5.09 -7.01
CA ARG A 33 -21.95 4.05 -6.60
C ARG A 33 -22.68 2.72 -6.71
N LYS A 34 -22.70 2.15 -7.92
CA LYS A 34 -22.96 0.72 -8.10
C LYS A 34 -22.19 -0.02 -6.99
N PRO A 35 -22.78 -0.98 -6.27
CA PRO A 35 -22.05 -1.87 -5.37
C PRO A 35 -21.12 -2.75 -6.22
N LYS A 36 -20.10 -2.15 -6.83
CA LYS A 36 -19.01 -2.81 -7.51
C LYS A 36 -18.05 -3.28 -6.44
N ALA A 37 -17.83 -4.59 -6.43
CA ALA A 37 -16.69 -5.27 -5.80
C ALA A 37 -16.77 -5.52 -4.28
N ILE A 38 -17.86 -6.11 -3.81
CA ILE A 38 -17.75 -7.10 -2.71
C ILE A 38 -17.65 -8.52 -3.30
N ALA A 39 -18.44 -8.84 -4.33
CA ALA A 39 -18.40 -10.15 -4.98
C ALA A 39 -17.17 -10.38 -5.89
N ASP A 40 -16.58 -9.32 -6.45
CA ASP A 40 -15.46 -9.41 -7.40
C ASP A 40 -14.08 -9.33 -6.73
N ARG A 41 -14.06 -9.28 -5.39
CA ARG A 41 -12.84 -9.29 -4.57
C ARG A 41 -12.60 -10.62 -3.85
N VAL A 42 -13.27 -11.70 -4.27
CA VAL A 42 -12.75 -13.05 -4.00
C VAL A 42 -11.52 -13.20 -4.90
N HIS A 43 -10.40 -12.64 -4.47
CA HIS A 43 -9.12 -12.86 -5.13
C HIS A 43 -8.86 -14.37 -5.09
N ARG A 44 -8.25 -14.94 -6.13
CA ARG A 44 -7.85 -16.37 -6.12
C ARG A 44 -7.01 -16.74 -4.89
N ASP A 45 -6.39 -15.74 -4.28
CA ASP A 45 -5.62 -15.85 -3.05
C ASP A 45 -6.50 -16.24 -1.83
N ASP A 46 -7.77 -15.82 -1.77
CA ASP A 46 -8.71 -16.13 -0.68
C ASP A 46 -9.07 -17.62 -0.61
N LEU A 47 -9.21 -18.27 -1.77
CA LEU A 47 -9.36 -19.73 -1.84
C LEU A 47 -8.10 -20.46 -1.35
N GLY A 48 -6.93 -19.87 -1.57
CA GLY A 48 -5.65 -20.44 -1.14
C GLY A 48 -5.53 -20.55 0.37
N ILE A 49 -6.12 -19.63 1.12
CA ILE A 49 -6.04 -19.62 2.60
C ILE A 49 -6.85 -20.76 3.21
N GLY A 50 -8.08 -20.98 2.74
CA GLY A 50 -8.91 -22.10 3.19
C GLY A 50 -8.25 -23.46 2.88
N LEU A 51 -7.65 -23.58 1.70
CA LEU A 51 -6.92 -24.79 1.31
C LEU A 51 -5.68 -25.01 2.17
N THR A 52 -4.91 -23.95 2.45
CA THR A 52 -3.72 -24.02 3.32
C THR A 52 -4.10 -24.43 4.74
N PHE A 53 -5.19 -23.89 5.27
CA PHE A 53 -5.72 -24.27 6.58
C PHE A 53 -6.12 -25.75 6.64
N GLY A 54 -6.92 -26.20 5.65
CA GLY A 54 -7.33 -27.61 5.55
C GLY A 54 -6.14 -28.56 5.41
N MET A 55 -5.17 -28.22 4.56
CA MET A 55 -3.94 -29.01 4.35
C MET A 55 -3.11 -29.10 5.64
N THR A 56 -2.99 -27.99 6.38
CA THR A 56 -2.27 -27.94 7.66
C THR A 56 -2.93 -28.88 8.67
N LEU A 57 -4.25 -28.82 8.82
CA LEU A 57 -5.02 -29.72 9.69
C LEU A 57 -4.80 -31.19 9.34
N VAL A 58 -4.86 -31.52 8.04
CA VAL A 58 -4.63 -32.90 7.57
C VAL A 58 -3.22 -33.36 7.92
N ILE A 59 -2.19 -32.55 7.64
CA ILE A 59 -0.79 -32.90 7.96
C ILE A 59 -0.61 -33.14 9.46
N PHE A 60 -1.11 -32.25 10.31
CA PHE A 60 -1.02 -32.40 11.77
C PHE A 60 -1.82 -33.60 12.28
N ALA A 61 -2.99 -33.88 11.72
CA ALA A 61 -3.78 -35.05 12.07
C ALA A 61 -3.05 -36.36 11.72
N PHE A 62 -2.51 -36.47 10.51
CA PHE A 62 -1.73 -37.64 10.09
C PHE A 62 -0.44 -37.80 10.91
N ALA A 63 0.26 -36.70 11.20
CA ALA A 63 1.43 -36.71 12.08
C ALA A 63 1.06 -37.20 13.49
N GLY A 64 -0.07 -36.74 14.04
CA GLY A 64 -0.59 -37.17 15.34
C GLY A 64 -0.90 -38.67 15.37
N VAL A 65 -1.60 -39.19 14.35
CA VAL A 65 -1.90 -40.64 14.23
C VAL A 65 -0.61 -41.47 14.14
N GLY A 66 0.36 -41.02 13.34
CA GLY A 66 1.64 -41.71 13.19
C GLY A 66 2.43 -41.74 14.50
N LEU A 67 2.42 -40.63 15.23
CA LEU A 67 3.12 -40.50 16.50
C LEU A 67 2.48 -41.33 17.61
N ASP A 68 1.15 -41.34 17.70
CA ASP A 68 0.41 -42.19 18.65
C ASP A 68 0.68 -43.69 18.36
N ARG A 69 0.77 -44.08 17.08
CA ARG A 69 1.11 -45.46 16.69
C ARG A 69 2.54 -45.85 17.02
N LEU A 70 3.49 -44.92 16.92
CA LEU A 70 4.90 -45.19 17.22
C LEU A 70 5.15 -45.32 18.73
N LEU A 71 4.43 -44.54 19.55
CA LEU A 71 4.60 -44.50 21.00
C LEU A 71 3.68 -45.48 21.75
N GLY A 72 2.67 -46.05 21.07
CA GLY A 72 1.69 -46.95 21.67
C GLY A 72 0.82 -46.29 22.73
N THR A 73 0.76 -44.95 22.73
CA THR A 73 0.02 -44.17 23.72
C THR A 73 -1.47 -44.05 23.37
N ALA A 74 -2.29 -43.74 24.38
CA ALA A 74 -3.65 -43.25 24.17
C ALA A 74 -3.63 -42.05 23.19
N PRO A 75 -4.74 -41.72 22.48
CA PRO A 75 -4.80 -40.75 21.37
C PRO A 75 -4.64 -39.28 21.80
N LEU A 76 -3.71 -39.02 22.72
CA LEU A 76 -3.36 -37.75 23.30
C LEU A 76 -2.46 -36.95 22.36
N PHE A 77 -1.52 -37.58 21.62
CA PHE A 77 -0.69 -36.83 20.68
C PHE A 77 -1.50 -36.35 19.49
N LEU A 78 -2.46 -37.15 18.99
CA LEU A 78 -3.42 -36.69 18.00
C LEU A 78 -4.19 -35.48 18.49
N LEU A 79 -4.69 -35.49 19.73
CA LEU A 79 -5.43 -34.37 20.30
C LEU A 79 -4.57 -33.10 20.38
N VAL A 80 -3.32 -33.23 20.87
CA VAL A 80 -2.38 -32.10 21.00
C VAL A 80 -1.98 -31.54 19.64
N MET A 81 -1.64 -32.41 18.68
CA MET A 81 -1.29 -32.01 17.32
C MET A 81 -2.46 -31.37 16.57
N ALA A 82 -3.67 -31.91 16.72
CA ALA A 82 -4.88 -31.32 16.14
C ALA A 82 -5.19 -29.95 16.76
N ALA A 83 -5.05 -29.80 18.08
CA ALA A 83 -5.22 -28.52 18.76
C ALA A 83 -4.18 -27.48 18.31
N LEU A 84 -2.91 -27.88 18.18
CA LEU A 84 -1.84 -27.02 17.65
C LEU A 84 -2.10 -26.61 16.20
N GLY A 85 -2.47 -27.56 15.33
CA GLY A 85 -2.82 -27.27 13.94
C GLY A 85 -4.03 -26.35 13.83
N PHE A 86 -5.05 -26.57 14.66
CA PHE A 86 -6.23 -25.72 14.73
C PHE A 86 -5.90 -24.31 15.20
N VAL A 87 -5.18 -24.14 16.32
CA VAL A 87 -4.80 -22.83 16.86
C VAL A 87 -3.89 -22.09 15.89
N GLY A 88 -2.85 -22.74 15.37
CA GLY A 88 -1.92 -22.13 14.41
C GLY A 88 -2.63 -21.71 13.12
N GLY A 89 -3.48 -22.59 12.58
CA GLY A 89 -4.27 -22.27 11.41
C GLY A 89 -5.33 -21.19 11.65
N PHE A 90 -5.94 -21.15 12.84
CA PHE A 90 -6.93 -20.14 13.21
C PHE A 90 -6.27 -18.77 13.36
N ILE A 91 -5.10 -18.68 13.99
CA ILE A 91 -4.32 -17.44 14.07
C ILE A 91 -4.02 -16.91 12.65
N HIS A 92 -3.58 -17.79 11.74
CA HIS A 92 -3.31 -17.42 10.35
C HIS A 92 -4.57 -16.94 9.62
N LEU A 93 -5.71 -17.62 9.82
CA LEU A 93 -6.99 -17.24 9.22
C LEU A 93 -7.43 -15.85 9.71
N VAL A 94 -7.36 -15.61 11.03
CA VAL A 94 -7.79 -14.32 11.60
C VAL A 94 -6.86 -13.19 11.16
N GLU A 95 -5.54 -13.42 11.08
CA GLU A 95 -4.60 -12.42 10.54
C GLU A 95 -4.95 -12.06 9.09
N THR A 96 -5.39 -13.05 8.31
CA THR A 96 -5.69 -12.87 6.90
C THR A 96 -7.04 -12.19 6.65
N VAL A 97 -8.08 -12.56 7.40
CA VAL A 97 -9.43 -11.99 7.26
C VAL A 97 -9.55 -10.62 7.93
N SER A 98 -8.72 -10.34 8.94
CA SER A 98 -8.70 -9.06 9.66
C SER A 98 -7.30 -8.43 9.68
N PRO A 99 -6.75 -8.05 8.50
CA PRO A 99 -5.43 -7.46 8.41
C PRO A 99 -5.44 -6.07 9.06
N GLY A 100 -4.94 -5.98 10.28
CA GLY A 100 -4.76 -4.72 11.01
C GLY A 100 -5.34 -4.65 12.42
N THR A 101 -6.07 -5.67 12.86
CA THR A 101 -6.71 -5.70 14.19
C THR A 101 -5.84 -6.41 15.24
N LEU A 102 -5.10 -7.46 14.85
CA LEU A 102 -4.33 -8.28 15.80
C LEU A 102 -2.83 -7.95 15.89
N PHE A 103 -2.19 -7.51 14.80
CA PHE A 103 -0.74 -7.26 14.79
C PHE A 103 -0.41 -5.85 14.25
N PRO A 104 -0.58 -4.78 15.06
CA PRO A 104 -0.23 -3.42 14.65
C PRO A 104 1.26 -3.26 14.32
N ALA A 105 2.12 -4.17 14.81
CA ALA A 105 3.56 -4.16 14.60
C ALA A 105 3.97 -4.18 13.11
N ARG A 106 3.20 -4.83 12.23
CA ARG A 106 3.52 -4.89 10.78
C ARG A 106 3.38 -3.53 10.07
N LYS A 107 2.52 -2.63 10.55
CA LYS A 107 2.35 -1.29 9.94
C LYS A 107 3.60 -0.43 10.09
N LYS A 108 4.38 -0.62 11.15
CA LYS A 108 5.62 0.13 11.38
C LYS A 108 6.65 -0.21 10.31
N VAL A 109 6.85 -1.50 10.03
CA VAL A 109 7.81 -2.00 9.03
C VAL A 109 7.43 -1.58 7.61
N ALA A 110 6.14 -1.57 7.28
CA ALA A 110 5.66 -1.10 5.97
C ALA A 110 5.97 0.39 5.75
N ARG A 111 5.69 1.23 6.75
CA ARG A 111 6.03 2.67 6.72
C ARG A 111 7.55 2.90 6.64
N GLU A 112 8.33 2.09 7.35
CA GLU A 112 9.79 2.16 7.32
C GLU A 112 10.36 1.82 5.94
N ARG A 113 9.79 0.80 5.27
CA ARG A 113 10.18 0.43 3.90
C ARG A 113 9.83 1.51 2.89
N GLU A 114 8.66 2.14 3.02
CA GLU A 114 8.28 3.28 2.18
C GLU A 114 9.18 4.50 2.41
N ALA A 115 9.51 4.79 3.67
CA ALA A 115 10.43 5.86 4.02
C ALA A 115 11.84 5.61 3.45
N MET A 116 12.34 4.37 3.55
CA MET A 116 13.65 4.00 3.01
C MET A 116 13.68 4.02 1.48
N ARG A 117 12.57 3.67 0.80
CA ARG A 117 12.46 3.83 -0.67
C ARG A 117 12.51 5.29 -1.09
N ARG A 118 11.75 6.16 -0.43
CA ARG A 118 11.77 7.60 -0.72
C ARG A 118 13.14 8.22 -0.46
N ALA A 119 13.84 7.79 0.59
CA ALA A 119 15.20 8.24 0.87
C ALA A 119 16.17 7.85 -0.25
N ARG A 120 16.12 6.61 -0.75
CA ARG A 120 16.97 6.16 -1.87
C ARG A 120 16.65 6.87 -3.17
N GLU A 121 15.38 7.11 -3.47
CA GLU A 121 14.96 7.85 -4.66
C GLU A 121 15.46 9.31 -4.60
N ALA A 122 15.40 9.94 -3.42
CA ALA A 122 15.94 11.29 -3.23
C ALA A 122 17.46 11.33 -3.39
N GLU A 123 18.19 10.33 -2.86
CA GLU A 123 19.63 10.22 -2.99
C GLU A 123 20.06 9.98 -4.45
N GLN A 124 19.35 9.11 -5.17
CA GLN A 124 19.58 8.90 -6.61
C GLN A 124 19.27 10.15 -7.45
N ALA A 125 18.21 10.89 -7.10
CA ALA A 125 17.87 12.13 -7.76
C ALA A 125 18.93 13.23 -7.51
N ALA A 126 19.50 13.27 -6.30
CA ALA A 126 20.59 14.18 -5.96
C ALA A 126 21.87 13.81 -6.74
N GLY A 127 22.26 12.53 -6.73
CA GLY A 127 23.44 12.07 -7.48
C GLY A 127 23.31 12.27 -8.99
N ARG A 128 22.10 12.15 -9.56
CA ARG A 128 21.88 12.41 -10.99
C ARG A 128 22.09 13.88 -11.37
N LYS A 129 21.78 14.82 -10.46
CA LYS A 129 22.05 16.26 -10.69
C LYS A 129 23.54 16.55 -10.65
N GLU A 130 24.24 16.01 -9.65
CA GLU A 130 25.70 16.17 -9.52
C GLU A 130 26.43 15.57 -10.73
N GLN A 131 25.95 14.43 -11.24
CA GLN A 131 26.50 13.81 -12.43
C GLN A 131 26.24 14.65 -13.70
N ALA A 132 25.04 15.24 -13.84
CA ALA A 132 24.74 16.14 -14.96
C ALA A 132 25.59 17.42 -14.94
N GLU A 133 25.77 18.05 -13.77
CA GLU A 133 26.65 19.23 -13.63
C GLU A 133 28.10 18.88 -13.97
N ARG A 134 28.57 17.69 -13.56
CA ARG A 134 29.92 17.21 -13.88
C ARG A 134 30.12 16.94 -15.36
N ASP A 135 29.09 16.41 -16.03
CA ASP A 135 29.10 16.17 -17.48
C ASP A 135 29.10 17.50 -18.25
N GLU A 136 28.31 18.50 -17.84
CA GLU A 136 28.34 19.86 -18.41
C GLU A 136 29.72 20.52 -18.24
N LEU A 137 30.32 20.43 -17.06
CA LEU A 137 31.68 20.93 -16.78
C LEU A 137 32.74 20.25 -17.66
N MET A 138 32.61 18.94 -17.89
CA MET A 138 33.50 18.18 -18.76
C MET A 138 33.33 18.58 -20.23
N GLU A 139 32.11 18.89 -20.67
CA GLU A 139 31.82 19.35 -22.02
C GLU A 139 32.38 20.76 -22.26
N GLU A 140 32.19 21.69 -21.32
CA GLU A 140 32.78 23.03 -21.37
C GLU A 140 34.31 22.98 -21.42
N ALA A 141 34.93 22.12 -20.62
CA ALA A 141 36.38 21.94 -20.63
C ALA A 141 36.90 21.41 -21.98
N ARG A 142 36.16 20.49 -22.62
CA ARG A 142 36.48 20.00 -23.98
C ARG A 142 36.38 21.11 -25.01
N CYS A 143 35.31 21.90 -25.00
CA CYS A 143 35.13 23.03 -25.91
C CYS A 143 36.26 24.07 -25.76
N ARG A 144 36.71 24.36 -24.53
CA ARG A 144 37.86 25.27 -24.32
C ARG A 144 39.16 24.73 -24.91
N LEU A 145 39.44 23.44 -24.72
CA LEU A 145 40.65 22.81 -25.27
C LEU A 145 40.65 22.80 -26.81
N ASP A 146 39.50 22.59 -27.43
CA ASP A 146 39.37 22.64 -28.89
C ASP A 146 39.55 24.08 -29.41
N GLN A 147 39.05 25.09 -28.69
CA GLN A 147 39.28 26.50 -29.03
C GLN A 147 40.77 26.88 -28.95
N GLU A 148 41.47 26.46 -27.90
CA GLU A 148 42.92 26.70 -27.75
C GLU A 148 43.74 26.02 -28.86
N ARG A 149 43.32 24.83 -29.35
CA ARG A 149 43.96 24.20 -30.52
C ARG A 149 43.80 25.02 -31.79
N HIS A 150 42.60 25.52 -32.06
CA HIS A 150 42.34 26.33 -33.25
C HIS A 150 43.14 27.65 -33.26
N GLU A 151 43.35 28.27 -32.10
CA GLU A 151 44.20 29.46 -31.97
C GLU A 151 45.68 29.14 -32.26
N GLN A 152 46.20 28.03 -31.72
CA GLN A 152 47.59 27.61 -31.98
C GLN A 152 47.87 27.25 -33.44
N ASP A 153 46.88 26.70 -34.15
CA ASP A 153 47.02 26.35 -35.57
C ASP A 153 46.96 27.59 -36.47
N GLY A 154 46.22 28.63 -36.07
CA GLY A 154 46.19 29.93 -36.76
C GLY A 154 47.51 30.70 -36.66
N GLU A 155 48.22 30.61 -35.53
CA GLU A 155 49.50 31.30 -35.33
C GLU A 155 50.66 30.68 -36.16
N LYS A 156 50.54 29.40 -36.54
CA LYS A 156 51.59 28.68 -37.28
C LYS A 156 51.54 28.84 -38.80
N ASN A 157 50.55 29.55 -39.35
CA ASN A 157 50.39 29.74 -40.79
C ASN A 157 50.38 31.24 -41.18
N PRO A 158 51.52 31.95 -41.06
CA PRO A 158 51.66 33.36 -41.44
C PRO A 158 51.69 33.62 -42.95
#